data_AF-A0A3D5RSS2-F1
#
_entry.id   AF-A0A3D5RSS2-F1
#
_cell.length_a   1.000
_cell.length_b   1.000
_cell.length_c   1.000
_cell.angle_alpha   90.00
_cell.angle_beta   90.00
_cell.angle_gamma   90.00
#
_symmetry.space_group_name_H-M   'P 1'
#
loop_
_entity.id
_entity.type
_entity.pdbx_description
1 polymer ?
#
loop_
_entity_poly.entity_id
_entity_poly.type
_entity_poly.pdbx_seq_one_letter_code
_entity_poly.pdbx_strand_id
1 'polypeptide(L)'
;TPLDIKVSNGRTLRRYVAGFEGNFDAMDKNWDWEAYYARSTTHNSTRSPNNIRSRGATSPHDKSLDSVIDPVSGGIVCRSTLTNPGNGCIPFNPFGTHVNTGLHSDWATSTGYAITILSQDVWAASISGEPLELWAGPVSLAAGVEHRIEKVKGLASDFDRRRRLFAGNYMDTNAKWHVTEGFAETVVPLAKGEPWAQSLDFNAAIRGAQYSESGFEFTWKAGLTYTPADEYTFRFTQSRDIRAPNLGDLFNAGRAGTGQAIDPWQNNKITNDVVTAVVGNPNAKPERADTTGVGIVYSPDFLPGFTASLDYYRIKIKGALFTIARQDMIDGCFAGATAYCASISRLGGGIGGNVTGDINYVASSPQNALSQLTDGIDFEFGYNFPLDMLGDGWAGELSLRGLANYVFRLDTTNVNPA
;
A
#
# COMPACT_ATOMS: atom_id res chain seq x y z
N THR A 1 -29.88 10.03 -3.96
CA THR A 1 -29.47 11.22 -4.75
C THR A 1 -30.26 11.25 -6.05
N PRO A 2 -30.60 12.42 -6.61
CA PRO A 2 -31.46 12.55 -7.80
C PRO A 2 -30.86 12.00 -9.10
N LEU A 3 -29.60 11.57 -9.09
CA LEU A 3 -28.85 11.02 -10.21
C LEU A 3 -28.05 9.81 -9.70
N ASP A 4 -28.18 8.67 -10.37
CA ASP A 4 -27.49 7.43 -10.02
C ASP A 4 -26.03 7.52 -10.54
N ILE A 5 -25.10 7.89 -9.66
CA ILE A 5 -23.67 7.97 -9.99
C ILE A 5 -23.11 6.54 -9.96
N LYS A 6 -23.21 5.83 -11.09
CA LYS A 6 -22.64 4.49 -11.23
C LYS A 6 -21.17 4.58 -11.59
N VAL A 7 -20.29 4.31 -10.64
CA VAL A 7 -18.86 4.22 -10.91
C VAL A 7 -18.55 2.87 -11.57
N SER A 8 -17.95 2.89 -12.77
CA SER A 8 -17.46 1.70 -13.44
C SER A 8 -15.94 1.63 -13.37
N ASN A 9 -15.41 0.46 -13.00
CA ASN A 9 -13.97 0.20 -12.96
C ASN A 9 -13.62 -0.89 -13.98
N GLY A 10 -12.52 -0.71 -14.71
CA GLY A 10 -11.93 -1.69 -15.60
C GLY A 10 -10.45 -1.87 -15.29
N ARG A 11 -9.98 -3.11 -15.29
CA ARG A 11 -8.57 -3.46 -15.12
C ARG A 11 -8.16 -4.51 -16.14
N THR A 12 -7.05 -4.28 -16.81
CA THR A 12 -6.42 -5.26 -17.70
C THR A 12 -4.94 -5.35 -17.37
N LEU A 13 -4.44 -6.56 -17.15
CA LEU A 13 -3.02 -6.86 -16.96
C LEU A 13 -2.50 -7.64 -18.17
N ARG A 14 -1.35 -7.23 -18.69
CA ARG A 14 -0.56 -7.98 -19.67
C ARG A 14 0.82 -8.22 -19.09
N ARG A 15 1.33 -9.44 -19.22
CA ARG A 15 2.68 -9.82 -18.78
C ARG A 15 3.35 -10.66 -19.86
N TYR A 16 4.60 -10.32 -20.15
CA TYR A 16 5.48 -11.06 -21.04
C TYR A 16 6.75 -11.38 -20.27
N VAL A 17 7.24 -12.61 -20.38
CA VAL A 17 8.49 -13.06 -19.76
C VAL A 17 9.25 -13.87 -20.78
N ALA A 18 10.55 -13.61 -20.89
CA ALA A 18 11.49 -14.41 -21.66
C ALA A 18 12.76 -14.57 -20.83
N GLY A 19 13.33 -15.77 -20.82
CA GLY A 19 14.52 -16.06 -20.04
C GLY A 19 15.30 -17.23 -20.59
N PHE A 20 16.49 -17.41 -20.03
CA PHE A 20 17.41 -18.50 -20.27
C PHE A 20 17.77 -19.11 -18.92
N GLU A 21 18.00 -20.41 -18.93
CA GLU A 21 18.50 -21.17 -17.80
C GLU A 21 19.56 -22.14 -18.31
N GLY A 22 20.45 -22.57 -17.44
CA GLY A 22 21.45 -23.57 -17.76
C GLY A 22 22.35 -23.88 -16.58
N ASN A 23 23.36 -24.70 -16.85
CA ASN A 23 24.38 -25.04 -15.88
C ASN A 23 25.78 -24.97 -16.50
N PHE A 24 26.80 -24.87 -15.64
CA PHE A 24 28.20 -24.97 -16.01
C PHE A 24 29.04 -25.50 -14.85
N ASP A 25 30.20 -26.07 -15.17
CA ASP A 25 31.14 -26.53 -14.15
C ASP A 25 32.21 -25.45 -13.87
N ALA A 26 32.42 -25.14 -12.60
CA ALA A 26 33.48 -24.27 -12.12
C ALA A 26 33.92 -24.67 -10.71
N MET A 27 35.23 -24.62 -10.45
CA MET A 27 35.82 -25.08 -9.18
C MET A 27 35.49 -26.54 -8.84
N ASP A 28 35.49 -27.43 -9.85
CA ASP A 28 35.12 -28.85 -9.74
C ASP A 28 33.70 -29.10 -9.20
N LYS A 29 32.82 -28.09 -9.30
CA LYS A 29 31.42 -28.14 -8.87
C LYS A 29 30.51 -27.64 -9.98
N ASN A 30 29.29 -28.17 -10.01
CA ASN A 30 28.26 -27.74 -10.95
C ASN A 30 27.53 -26.51 -10.39
N TRP A 31 27.23 -25.57 -11.26
CA TRP A 31 26.50 -24.34 -10.97
C TRP A 31 25.32 -24.20 -11.90
N ASP A 32 24.17 -23.88 -11.33
CA ASP A 32 22.97 -23.52 -12.07
C ASP A 32 22.87 -22.00 -12.17
N TRP A 33 22.37 -21.51 -13.30
CA TRP A 33 22.10 -20.08 -13.49
C TRP A 33 20.80 -19.87 -14.27
N GLU A 34 20.16 -18.74 -14.00
CA GLU A 34 19.02 -18.25 -14.76
C GLU A 34 19.17 -16.75 -15.02
N ALA A 35 18.62 -16.29 -16.14
CA ALA A 35 18.49 -14.87 -16.44
C ALA A 35 17.20 -14.62 -17.21
N TYR A 36 16.44 -13.61 -16.81
CA TYR A 36 15.18 -13.29 -17.47
C TYR A 36 14.92 -11.80 -17.60
N TYR A 37 14.08 -11.48 -18.58
CA TYR A 37 13.43 -10.19 -18.73
C TYR A 37 11.92 -10.37 -18.62
N ALA A 38 11.29 -9.56 -17.78
CA ALA A 38 9.85 -9.53 -17.63
C ALA A 38 9.29 -8.11 -17.84
N ARG A 39 8.28 -7.99 -18.68
CA ARG A 39 7.50 -6.76 -18.87
C ARG A 39 6.07 -6.97 -18.43
N SER A 40 5.57 -6.12 -17.54
CA SER A 40 4.16 -6.09 -17.17
C SER A 40 3.56 -4.72 -17.44
N THR A 41 2.28 -4.70 -17.80
CA THR A 41 1.52 -3.45 -17.98
C THR A 41 0.12 -3.65 -17.43
N THR A 42 -0.28 -2.82 -16.48
CA THR A 42 -1.63 -2.77 -15.93
C THR A 42 -2.31 -1.49 -16.40
N HIS A 43 -3.44 -1.63 -17.08
CA HIS A 43 -4.31 -0.52 -17.44
C HIS A 43 -5.52 -0.51 -16.51
N ASN A 44 -5.62 0.52 -15.68
CA ASN A 44 -6.76 0.78 -14.82
C ASN A 44 -7.56 1.94 -15.38
N SER A 45 -8.88 1.80 -15.43
CA SER A 45 -9.80 2.86 -15.83
C SER A 45 -10.93 2.94 -14.83
N THR A 46 -11.20 4.14 -14.33
CA THR A 46 -12.37 4.46 -13.53
C THR A 46 -13.17 5.54 -14.23
N ARG A 47 -14.49 5.35 -14.32
CA ARG A 47 -15.39 6.32 -14.94
C ARG A 47 -16.60 6.55 -14.04
N SER A 48 -16.97 7.81 -13.85
CA SER A 48 -18.06 8.28 -13.01
C SER A 48 -18.97 9.20 -13.85
N PRO A 49 -19.87 8.62 -14.66
CA PRO A 49 -20.89 9.38 -15.38
C PRO A 49 -21.91 10.01 -14.43
N ASN A 50 -22.66 11.01 -14.94
CA ASN A 50 -23.73 11.71 -14.21
C ASN A 50 -23.29 12.36 -12.89
N ASN A 51 -22.02 12.75 -12.81
CA ASN A 51 -21.43 13.34 -11.63
C ASN A 51 -21.75 14.83 -11.56
N ILE A 52 -22.25 15.29 -10.42
CA ILE A 52 -22.79 16.63 -10.27
C ILE A 52 -21.67 17.68 -10.38
N ARG A 53 -21.92 18.74 -11.15
CA ARG A 53 -21.02 19.90 -11.32
C ARG A 53 -21.28 20.95 -10.23
N SER A 54 -20.99 20.63 -8.97
CA SER A 54 -21.37 21.46 -7.80
C SER A 54 -20.23 22.20 -7.09
N ARG A 55 -18.98 22.11 -7.55
CA ARG A 55 -17.87 22.77 -6.84
C ARG A 55 -17.58 24.19 -7.37
N GLY A 56 -17.91 25.19 -6.54
CA GLY A 56 -17.62 26.62 -6.69
C GLY A 56 -18.90 27.48 -6.73
N ALA A 57 -18.92 28.67 -6.11
CA ALA A 57 -20.09 29.55 -5.98
C ALA A 57 -20.74 30.03 -7.32
N THR A 58 -20.15 29.64 -8.46
CA THR A 58 -20.66 29.90 -9.81
C THR A 58 -20.97 28.62 -10.58
N SER A 59 -21.02 27.47 -9.89
CA SER A 59 -21.20 26.17 -10.50
C SER A 59 -22.55 26.10 -11.21
N PRO A 60 -22.63 25.44 -12.38
CA PRO A 60 -23.89 25.25 -13.10
C PRO A 60 -24.98 24.64 -12.23
N HIS A 61 -24.65 23.66 -11.39
CA HIS A 61 -25.61 23.01 -10.50
C HIS A 61 -26.19 23.98 -9.45
N ASP A 62 -25.36 24.78 -8.78
CA ASP A 62 -25.86 25.69 -7.74
C ASP A 62 -26.74 26.79 -8.34
N LYS A 63 -26.37 27.30 -9.52
CA LYS A 63 -27.21 28.24 -10.28
C LYS A 63 -28.55 27.63 -10.70
N SER A 64 -28.57 26.33 -10.99
CA SER A 64 -29.78 25.59 -11.35
C SER A 64 -30.67 25.31 -10.15
N LEU A 65 -30.11 25.15 -8.95
CA LEU A 65 -30.88 24.99 -7.71
C LEU A 65 -31.55 26.29 -7.27
N ASP A 66 -30.93 27.45 -7.50
CA ASP A 66 -31.56 28.75 -7.25
C ASP A 66 -32.54 29.14 -8.37
N SER A 67 -33.65 28.40 -8.42
CA SER A 67 -34.74 28.61 -9.38
C SER A 67 -35.87 29.46 -8.78
N VAL A 68 -36.49 30.30 -9.62
CA VAL A 68 -37.58 31.22 -9.29
C VAL A 68 -38.65 31.22 -10.38
N ILE A 69 -39.82 31.79 -10.08
CA ILE A 69 -40.83 32.08 -11.10
C ILE A 69 -40.44 33.35 -11.83
N ASP A 70 -40.34 33.29 -13.15
CA ASP A 70 -40.16 34.45 -14.00
C ASP A 70 -41.40 35.36 -13.91
N PRO A 71 -41.26 36.64 -13.48
CA PRO A 71 -42.40 37.54 -13.36
C PRO A 71 -43.05 37.90 -14.70
N VAL A 72 -42.38 37.64 -15.83
CA VAL A 72 -42.91 37.95 -17.18
C VAL A 72 -43.60 36.73 -17.79
N SER A 73 -42.91 35.59 -17.89
CA SER A 73 -43.48 34.38 -18.54
C SER A 73 -44.27 33.48 -17.60
N GLY A 74 -44.13 33.61 -16.28
CA GLY A 74 -44.71 32.70 -15.28
C GLY A 74 -44.04 31.32 -15.22
N GLY A 75 -43.01 31.07 -16.04
CA GLY A 75 -42.25 29.82 -16.04
C GLY A 75 -41.20 29.75 -14.92
N ILE A 76 -40.72 28.55 -14.63
CA ILE A 76 -39.57 28.36 -13.71
C ILE A 76 -38.29 28.67 -14.48
N VAL A 77 -37.46 29.57 -13.96
CA VAL A 77 -36.15 29.94 -14.51
C VAL A 77 -35.11 29.98 -13.40
N CYS A 78 -33.81 29.87 -13.72
CA CYS A 78 -32.79 30.19 -12.74
C CYS A 78 -32.86 31.67 -12.38
N ARG A 79 -32.67 32.04 -11.11
CA ARG A 79 -32.62 33.45 -10.69
C ARG A 79 -31.59 34.25 -11.48
N SER A 80 -30.46 33.64 -11.79
CA SER A 80 -29.39 34.24 -12.60
C SER A 80 -29.82 34.63 -14.02
N THR A 81 -30.86 34.00 -14.57
CA THR A 81 -31.38 34.29 -15.91
C THR A 81 -32.21 35.58 -15.93
N LEU A 82 -32.80 35.97 -14.79
CA LEU A 82 -33.54 37.25 -14.68
C LEU A 82 -32.63 38.47 -14.86
N THR A 83 -31.37 38.37 -14.43
CA THR A 83 -30.38 39.44 -14.56
C THR A 83 -29.47 39.28 -15.77
N ASN A 84 -29.34 38.06 -16.31
CA ASN A 84 -28.59 37.77 -17.52
C ASN A 84 -29.28 36.67 -18.35
N PRO A 85 -30.24 37.04 -19.24
CA PRO A 85 -31.06 36.10 -20.00
C PRO A 85 -30.29 35.13 -20.91
N GLY A 86 -29.05 35.45 -21.27
CA GLY A 86 -28.20 34.63 -22.16
C GLY A 86 -27.23 33.67 -21.45
N ASN A 87 -27.33 33.53 -20.13
CA ASN A 87 -26.34 32.79 -19.34
C ASN A 87 -26.39 31.25 -19.49
N GLY A 88 -27.40 30.73 -20.20
CA GLY A 88 -27.59 29.30 -20.47
C GLY A 88 -28.00 28.45 -19.27
N CYS A 89 -28.38 29.04 -18.14
CA CYS A 89 -28.79 28.30 -16.95
C CYS A 89 -30.14 27.61 -17.15
N ILE A 90 -30.18 26.32 -16.80
CA ILE A 90 -31.38 25.49 -16.85
C ILE A 90 -31.77 25.13 -15.41
N PRO A 91 -33.02 25.37 -14.98
CA PRO A 91 -33.52 24.95 -13.65
C PRO A 91 -33.26 23.47 -13.37
N PHE A 92 -33.01 23.11 -12.11
CA PHE A 92 -32.83 21.70 -11.72
C PHE A 92 -33.73 21.36 -10.54
N ASN A 93 -34.46 20.25 -10.63
CA ASN A 93 -35.33 19.77 -9.57
C ASN A 93 -34.57 18.76 -8.67
N PRO A 94 -34.21 19.11 -7.42
CA PRO A 94 -33.52 18.17 -6.52
C PRO A 94 -34.46 17.12 -5.89
N PHE A 95 -35.77 17.20 -6.12
CA PHE A 95 -36.77 16.33 -5.49
C PHE A 95 -37.26 15.23 -6.44
N GLY A 96 -36.77 14.01 -6.19
CA GLY A 96 -37.14 12.79 -6.94
C GLY A 96 -36.00 12.25 -7.81
N THR A 97 -36.10 10.99 -8.21
CA THR A 97 -35.16 10.37 -9.18
C THR A 97 -35.77 10.44 -10.57
N HIS A 98 -34.93 10.62 -11.60
CA HIS A 98 -35.37 10.70 -13.01
C HIS A 98 -36.33 11.86 -13.34
N VAL A 99 -36.45 12.86 -12.47
CA VAL A 99 -37.28 14.06 -12.70
C VAL A 99 -36.58 15.11 -13.58
N ASN A 100 -35.24 15.05 -13.69
CA ASN A 100 -34.46 15.86 -14.61
C ASN A 100 -34.03 14.97 -15.78
N THR A 101 -34.37 15.34 -17.00
CA THR A 101 -34.02 14.61 -18.23
C THR A 101 -33.45 15.54 -19.30
N GLY A 102 -32.67 14.97 -20.23
CA GLY A 102 -32.07 15.69 -21.35
C GLY A 102 -31.17 16.86 -20.90
N LEU A 103 -31.42 18.05 -21.46
CA LEU A 103 -30.60 19.23 -21.20
C LEU A 103 -30.51 19.62 -19.72
N HIS A 104 -31.53 19.31 -18.91
CA HIS A 104 -31.53 19.62 -17.47
C HIS A 104 -30.48 18.78 -16.72
N SER A 105 -30.36 17.49 -17.03
CA SER A 105 -29.36 16.62 -16.44
C SER A 105 -27.95 16.91 -16.99
N ASP A 106 -27.82 17.18 -18.29
CA ASP A 106 -26.54 17.40 -18.94
C ASP A 106 -25.89 18.73 -18.53
N TRP A 107 -26.71 19.74 -18.23
CA TRP A 107 -26.22 21.01 -17.70
C TRP A 107 -25.61 20.86 -16.31
N ALA A 108 -26.31 20.13 -15.43
CA ALA A 108 -25.97 19.98 -14.03
C ALA A 108 -24.91 18.89 -13.75
N THR A 109 -24.64 18.01 -14.71
CA THR A 109 -23.72 16.87 -14.53
C THR A 109 -22.62 16.81 -15.57
N SER A 110 -21.59 16.00 -15.29
CA SER A 110 -20.52 15.69 -16.22
C SER A 110 -19.99 14.28 -15.94
N THR A 111 -19.09 13.80 -16.79
CA THR A 111 -18.40 12.52 -16.57
C THR A 111 -17.01 12.76 -16.02
N GLY A 112 -16.75 12.29 -14.80
CA GLY A 112 -15.41 12.16 -14.27
C GLY A 112 -14.75 10.87 -14.75
N TYR A 113 -13.43 10.88 -14.93
CA TYR A 113 -12.68 9.66 -15.23
C TYR A 113 -11.22 9.76 -14.81
N ALA A 114 -10.62 8.59 -14.57
CA ALA A 114 -9.19 8.39 -14.38
C ALA A 114 -8.74 7.18 -15.19
N ILE A 115 -7.63 7.33 -15.91
CA ILE A 115 -6.91 6.25 -16.56
C ILE A 115 -5.52 6.23 -15.95
N THR A 116 -5.12 5.07 -15.44
CA THR A 116 -3.79 4.84 -14.87
C THR A 116 -3.14 3.67 -15.57
N ILE A 117 -1.99 3.91 -16.18
CA ILE A 117 -1.17 2.90 -16.83
C ILE A 117 0.07 2.70 -15.97
N LEU A 118 0.17 1.52 -15.37
CA LEU A 118 1.36 1.07 -14.65
C LEU A 118 2.16 0.16 -15.58
N SER A 119 3.45 0.42 -15.74
CA SER A 119 4.36 -0.46 -16.47
C SER A 119 5.58 -0.79 -15.64
N GLN A 120 5.99 -2.06 -15.66
CA GLN A 120 7.17 -2.55 -14.98
C GLN A 120 8.02 -3.34 -15.97
N ASP A 121 9.32 -3.06 -15.98
CA ASP A 121 10.35 -3.77 -16.71
C ASP A 121 11.35 -4.32 -15.68
N VAL A 122 11.59 -5.64 -15.68
CA VAL A 122 12.50 -6.33 -14.76
C VAL A 122 13.53 -7.10 -15.56
N TRP A 123 14.80 -6.93 -15.21
CA TRP A 123 15.92 -7.76 -15.64
C TRP A 123 16.50 -8.41 -14.40
N ALA A 124 16.62 -9.73 -14.39
CA ALA A 124 17.25 -10.42 -13.28
C ALA A 124 18.17 -11.53 -13.80
N ALA A 125 19.21 -11.80 -13.03
CA ALA A 125 20.09 -12.94 -13.21
C ALA A 125 20.49 -13.50 -11.84
N SER A 126 20.53 -14.81 -11.73
CA SER A 126 20.93 -15.50 -10.51
C SER A 126 21.81 -16.70 -10.84
N ILE A 127 22.60 -17.11 -9.85
CA ILE A 127 23.48 -18.27 -9.89
C ILE A 127 23.41 -18.99 -8.54
N SER A 128 23.41 -20.31 -8.55
CA SER A 128 23.42 -21.15 -7.35
C SER A 128 24.26 -22.41 -7.52
N GLY A 129 24.84 -22.89 -6.43
CA GLY A 129 25.63 -24.12 -6.43
C GLY A 129 26.20 -24.47 -5.06
N GLU A 130 27.04 -25.50 -5.03
CA GLU A 130 27.68 -26.01 -3.81
C GLU A 130 29.22 -25.96 -3.92
N PRO A 131 29.83 -24.76 -3.85
CA PRO A 131 31.24 -24.55 -4.21
C PRO A 131 32.25 -25.27 -3.32
N LEU A 132 31.86 -25.64 -2.10
CA LEU A 132 32.77 -26.16 -1.10
C LEU A 132 32.08 -27.19 -0.22
N GLU A 133 32.88 -28.10 0.31
CA GLU A 133 32.45 -29.19 1.18
C GLU A 133 33.16 -29.03 2.53
N LEU A 134 32.37 -28.96 3.60
CA LEU A 134 32.87 -28.84 4.97
C LEU A 134 32.67 -30.16 5.71
N TRP A 135 33.06 -30.18 6.99
CA TRP A 135 32.98 -31.37 7.84
C TRP A 135 31.58 -31.96 7.99
N ALA A 136 30.52 -31.17 7.80
CA ALA A 136 29.13 -31.61 7.96
C ALA A 136 28.34 -31.70 6.64
N GLY A 137 28.99 -31.44 5.49
CA GLY A 137 28.37 -31.53 4.17
C GLY A 137 28.69 -30.34 3.24
N PRO A 138 28.08 -30.32 2.05
CA PRO A 138 28.25 -29.24 1.08
C PRO A 138 27.63 -27.93 1.59
N VAL A 139 28.28 -26.82 1.27
CA VAL A 139 27.75 -25.47 1.54
C VAL A 139 27.05 -24.95 0.30
N SER A 140 25.75 -24.71 0.42
CA SER A 140 24.97 -24.09 -0.65
C SER A 140 25.23 -22.58 -0.67
N LEU A 141 25.41 -22.04 -1.88
CA LEU A 141 25.54 -20.61 -2.13
C LEU A 141 24.63 -20.21 -3.28
N ALA A 142 23.94 -19.09 -3.14
CA ALA A 142 23.25 -18.44 -4.25
C ALA A 142 23.52 -16.94 -4.24
N ALA A 143 23.55 -16.34 -5.42
CA ALA A 143 23.70 -14.90 -5.58
C ALA A 143 22.95 -14.44 -6.82
N GLY A 144 22.54 -13.17 -6.83
CA GLY A 144 21.85 -12.63 -7.98
C GLY A 144 21.74 -11.13 -7.97
N VAL A 145 21.32 -10.59 -9.10
CA VAL A 145 21.08 -9.18 -9.33
C VAL A 145 19.73 -8.98 -10.03
N GLU A 146 19.01 -7.94 -9.63
CA GLU A 146 17.79 -7.49 -10.28
C GLU A 146 17.86 -5.98 -10.55
N HIS A 147 17.43 -5.58 -11.74
CA HIS A 147 17.15 -4.19 -12.07
C HIS A 147 15.68 -4.08 -12.46
N ARG A 148 14.95 -3.19 -11.79
CA ARG A 148 13.52 -2.99 -12.01
C ARG A 148 13.23 -1.52 -12.26
N ILE A 149 12.53 -1.25 -13.35
CA ILE A 149 12.03 0.08 -13.69
C ILE A 149 10.51 0.04 -13.61
N GLU A 150 9.93 0.98 -12.89
CA GLU A 150 8.50 1.13 -12.80
C GLU A 150 8.08 2.54 -13.23
N LYS A 151 6.91 2.63 -13.88
CA LYS A 151 6.35 3.88 -14.38
C LYS A 151 4.86 3.90 -14.14
N VAL A 152 4.36 5.09 -13.83
CA VAL A 152 2.94 5.40 -13.81
C VAL A 152 2.67 6.54 -14.77
N LYS A 153 1.63 6.38 -15.59
CA LYS A 153 1.04 7.46 -16.37
C LYS A 153 -0.43 7.57 -16.01
N GLY A 154 -0.84 8.75 -15.59
CA GLY A 154 -2.18 9.05 -15.14
C GLY A 154 -2.80 10.12 -16.02
N LEU A 155 -4.07 9.94 -16.36
CA LEU A 155 -4.88 10.90 -17.08
C LEU A 155 -6.25 11.00 -16.40
N ALA A 156 -6.65 12.21 -16.05
CA ALA A 156 -7.93 12.53 -15.45
C ALA A 156 -8.72 13.53 -16.31
N SER A 157 -10.03 13.55 -16.13
CA SER A 157 -10.90 14.51 -16.83
C SER A 157 -10.58 15.96 -16.45
N ASP A 158 -10.85 16.93 -17.33
CA ASP A 158 -10.70 18.36 -17.02
C ASP A 158 -11.49 18.81 -15.78
N PHE A 159 -12.66 18.21 -15.55
CA PHE A 159 -13.49 18.54 -14.40
C PHE A 159 -12.89 18.01 -13.10
N ASP A 160 -12.31 16.80 -13.13
CA ASP A 160 -11.60 16.21 -11.99
C ASP A 160 -10.35 17.03 -11.63
N ARG A 161 -9.52 17.36 -12.64
CA ARG A 161 -8.29 18.16 -12.46
C ARG A 161 -8.55 19.54 -11.87
N ARG A 162 -9.70 20.13 -12.20
CA ARG A 162 -10.16 21.42 -11.66
C ARG A 162 -10.99 21.27 -10.38
N ARG A 163 -11.18 20.05 -9.88
CA ARG A 163 -12.01 19.73 -8.70
C ARG A 163 -13.42 20.33 -8.80
N ARG A 164 -14.05 20.20 -9.97
CA ARG A 164 -15.38 20.76 -10.30
C ARG A 164 -16.54 19.77 -10.16
N LEU A 165 -16.23 18.52 -9.82
CA LEU A 165 -17.23 17.46 -9.61
C LEU A 165 -17.53 17.27 -8.13
N PHE A 166 -18.74 16.83 -7.83
CA PHE A 166 -19.17 16.52 -6.48
C PHE A 166 -18.37 15.34 -5.91
N ALA A 167 -18.34 14.22 -6.63
CA ALA A 167 -17.67 12.99 -6.23
C ALA A 167 -16.39 12.76 -7.06
N GLY A 168 -15.28 12.41 -6.43
CA GLY A 168 -14.03 12.22 -7.15
C GLY A 168 -13.32 13.53 -7.54
N ASN A 169 -12.02 13.41 -7.72
CA ASN A 169 -11.09 14.49 -8.05
C ASN A 169 -9.78 13.89 -8.52
N TYR A 170 -9.91 12.99 -9.48
CA TYR A 170 -8.76 12.32 -10.05
C TYR A 170 -7.75 13.34 -10.57
N MET A 171 -6.47 13.06 -10.32
CA MET A 171 -5.37 13.90 -10.74
C MET A 171 -4.40 13.07 -11.60
N ASP A 172 -3.77 13.72 -12.57
CA ASP A 172 -2.76 13.10 -13.42
C ASP A 172 -1.55 12.72 -12.56
N THR A 173 -1.31 11.42 -12.39
CA THR A 173 -0.13 10.91 -11.66
C THR A 173 0.89 10.40 -12.67
N ASN A 174 2.02 11.10 -12.79
CA ASN A 174 3.08 10.73 -13.73
C ASN A 174 4.40 10.61 -12.97
N ALA A 175 4.97 9.41 -12.94
CA ALA A 175 6.24 9.15 -12.29
C ALA A 175 6.98 7.98 -12.95
N LYS A 176 8.30 7.96 -12.77
CA LYS A 176 9.20 6.89 -13.18
C LYS A 176 10.25 6.74 -12.09
N TRP A 177 10.49 5.51 -11.66
CA TRP A 177 11.55 5.17 -10.73
C TRP A 177 12.20 3.86 -11.11
N HIS A 178 13.35 3.58 -10.50
CA HIS A 178 14.05 2.33 -10.68
C HIS A 178 14.77 1.90 -9.40
N VAL A 179 14.94 0.59 -9.27
CA VAL A 179 15.74 -0.04 -8.24
C VAL A 179 16.73 -1.00 -8.90
N THR A 180 17.95 -1.01 -8.38
CA THR A 180 18.92 -2.06 -8.69
C THR A 180 19.30 -2.72 -7.39
N GLU A 181 19.13 -4.03 -7.30
CA GLU A 181 19.43 -4.81 -6.11
C GLU A 181 20.31 -6.00 -6.43
N GLY A 182 21.15 -6.35 -5.46
CA GLY A 182 21.98 -7.55 -5.49
C GLY A 182 21.84 -8.29 -4.18
N PHE A 183 21.87 -9.62 -4.23
CA PHE A 183 21.80 -10.47 -3.05
C PHE A 183 22.83 -11.60 -3.09
N ALA A 184 23.16 -12.10 -1.92
CA ALA A 184 23.90 -13.34 -1.73
C ALA A 184 23.34 -14.06 -0.51
N GLU A 185 23.18 -15.37 -0.60
CA GLU A 185 22.67 -16.23 0.47
C GLU A 185 23.42 -17.56 0.52
N THR A 186 23.51 -18.13 1.72
CA THR A 186 24.22 -19.38 1.95
C THR A 186 23.56 -20.22 3.03
N VAL A 187 23.70 -21.53 2.90
CA VAL A 187 23.40 -22.52 3.94
C VAL A 187 24.66 -23.31 4.20
N VAL A 188 25.10 -23.30 5.46
CA VAL A 188 26.32 -23.96 5.94
C VAL A 188 25.91 -25.05 6.93
N PRO A 189 26.06 -26.34 6.57
CA PRO A 189 25.93 -27.42 7.53
C PRO A 189 27.04 -27.34 8.57
N LEU A 190 26.69 -27.37 9.85
CA LEU A 190 27.61 -27.30 10.99
C LEU A 190 27.72 -28.64 11.73
N ALA A 191 26.68 -29.49 11.67
CA ALA A 191 26.72 -30.87 12.16
C ALA A 191 25.73 -31.73 11.37
N LYS A 192 26.06 -33.01 11.17
CA LYS A 192 25.21 -33.98 10.49
C LYS A 192 25.47 -35.38 11.03
N GLY A 193 24.46 -36.02 11.62
CA GLY A 193 24.56 -37.37 12.16
C GLY A 193 25.47 -37.50 13.40
N GLU A 194 25.66 -36.42 14.15
CA GLU A 194 26.42 -36.42 15.40
C GLU A 194 25.54 -36.91 16.57
N PRO A 195 26.11 -37.48 17.65
CA PRO A 195 25.33 -37.96 18.81
C PRO A 195 24.47 -36.89 19.49
N TRP A 196 24.79 -35.62 19.28
CA TRP A 196 24.09 -34.46 19.83
C TRP A 196 23.28 -33.71 18.76
N ALA A 197 23.39 -34.05 17.47
CA ALA A 197 22.72 -33.37 16.36
C ALA A 197 22.55 -34.28 15.16
N GLN A 198 21.30 -34.60 14.80
CA GLN A 198 21.01 -35.15 13.49
C GLN A 198 21.34 -34.14 12.38
N SER A 199 20.99 -32.87 12.58
CA SER A 199 21.48 -31.77 11.78
C SER A 199 21.59 -30.47 12.58
N LEU A 200 22.55 -29.64 12.20
CA LEU A 200 22.63 -28.24 12.61
C LEU A 200 23.06 -27.42 11.40
N ASP A 201 22.21 -26.52 10.94
CA ASP A 201 22.43 -25.70 9.74
C ASP A 201 22.42 -24.22 10.10
N PHE A 202 23.42 -23.49 9.62
CA PHE A 202 23.45 -22.04 9.64
C PHE A 202 23.04 -21.48 8.28
N ASN A 203 22.07 -20.56 8.26
CA ASN A 203 21.68 -19.84 7.06
C ASN A 203 21.96 -18.34 7.21
N ALA A 204 22.46 -17.73 6.16
CA ALA A 204 22.68 -16.29 6.12
C ALA A 204 22.34 -15.72 4.74
N ALA A 205 21.84 -14.50 4.71
CA ALA A 205 21.57 -13.77 3.48
C ALA A 205 21.85 -12.28 3.67
N ILE A 206 22.33 -11.64 2.61
CA ILE A 206 22.50 -10.19 2.52
C ILE A 206 21.89 -9.69 1.22
N ARG A 207 21.37 -8.46 1.25
CA ARG A 207 20.87 -7.77 0.05
C ARG A 207 21.14 -6.28 0.15
N GLY A 208 21.66 -5.71 -0.93
CA GLY A 208 21.83 -4.28 -1.11
C GLY A 208 20.94 -3.79 -2.25
N ALA A 209 20.13 -2.76 -2.00
CA ALA A 209 19.19 -2.20 -2.97
C ALA A 209 19.39 -0.69 -3.11
N GLN A 210 19.64 -0.21 -4.33
CA GLN A 210 19.76 1.20 -4.66
C GLN A 210 18.47 1.68 -5.34
N TYR A 211 17.68 2.47 -4.62
CA TYR A 211 16.49 3.13 -5.15
C TYR A 211 16.83 4.51 -5.70
N SER A 212 16.18 4.94 -6.79
CA SER A 212 16.41 6.28 -7.36
C SER A 212 15.89 7.44 -6.51
N GLU A 213 14.90 7.20 -5.65
CA GLU A 213 14.22 8.22 -4.85
C GLU A 213 14.80 8.29 -3.43
N SER A 214 15.00 7.13 -2.81
CA SER A 214 15.30 7.06 -1.37
C SER A 214 16.74 6.65 -1.04
N GLY A 215 17.54 6.28 -2.04
CA GLY A 215 18.96 5.94 -1.86
C GLY A 215 19.22 4.45 -1.62
N PHE A 216 20.38 4.16 -1.03
CA PHE A 216 20.85 2.80 -0.78
C PHE A 216 20.29 2.22 0.52
N GLU A 217 19.90 0.95 0.46
CA GLU A 217 19.42 0.17 1.58
C GLU A 217 20.11 -1.18 1.69
N PHE A 218 20.39 -1.59 2.93
CA PHE A 218 21.02 -2.87 3.24
C PHE A 218 20.16 -3.69 4.20
N THR A 219 19.87 -4.92 3.80
CA THR A 219 19.11 -5.92 4.56
C THR A 219 19.93 -7.18 4.74
N TRP A 220 19.68 -7.90 5.84
CA TRP A 220 20.37 -9.14 6.13
C TRP A 220 19.49 -10.08 6.96
N LYS A 221 19.78 -11.37 6.88
CA LYS A 221 19.18 -12.41 7.70
C LYS A 221 20.26 -13.38 8.14
N ALA A 222 20.17 -13.83 9.39
CA ALA A 222 20.94 -14.94 9.91
C ALA A 222 20.00 -15.88 10.68
N GLY A 223 20.22 -17.18 10.58
CA GLY A 223 19.40 -18.17 11.24
C GLY A 223 20.14 -19.47 11.52
N LEU A 224 19.60 -20.23 12.46
CA LEU A 224 20.03 -21.57 12.82
C LEU A 224 18.82 -22.50 12.78
N THR A 225 19.00 -23.69 12.22
CA THR A 225 18.06 -24.80 12.31
C THR A 225 18.78 -25.97 12.95
N TYR A 226 18.24 -26.48 14.06
CA TYR A 226 18.89 -27.49 14.88
C TYR A 226 17.94 -28.63 15.16
N THR A 227 18.30 -29.82 14.71
CA THR A 227 17.55 -31.05 14.91
C THR A 227 18.38 -32.00 15.76
N PRO A 228 18.24 -31.99 17.10
CA PRO A 228 18.96 -32.91 17.98
C PRO A 228 18.55 -34.38 17.77
N ALA A 229 17.27 -34.62 17.47
CA ALA A 229 16.64 -35.91 17.21
C ALA A 229 15.47 -35.71 16.24
N ASP A 230 14.98 -36.79 15.62
CA ASP A 230 13.95 -36.74 14.57
C ASP A 230 12.68 -36.02 15.06
N GLU A 231 12.39 -36.09 16.36
CA GLU A 231 11.17 -35.52 16.92
C GLU A 231 11.25 -34.02 17.18
N TYR A 232 12.43 -33.41 17.21
CA TYR A 232 12.59 -32.01 17.62
C TYR A 232 13.40 -31.22 16.60
N THR A 233 12.83 -30.10 16.13
CA THR A 233 13.57 -29.11 15.34
C THR A 233 13.42 -27.73 15.96
N PHE A 234 14.53 -27.13 16.36
CA PHE A 234 14.61 -25.77 16.86
C PHE A 234 15.02 -24.82 15.74
N ARG A 235 14.42 -23.63 15.72
CA ARG A 235 14.69 -22.59 14.73
C ARG A 235 14.98 -21.28 15.43
N PHE A 236 16.05 -20.61 15.02
CA PHE A 236 16.36 -19.25 15.42
C PHE A 236 16.56 -18.40 14.17
N THR A 237 16.00 -17.20 14.15
CA THR A 237 16.21 -16.24 13.07
C THR A 237 16.33 -14.82 13.60
N GLN A 238 17.22 -14.05 13.00
CA GLN A 238 17.35 -12.62 13.20
C GLN A 238 17.50 -11.96 11.82
N SER A 239 16.73 -10.91 11.56
CA SER A 239 16.83 -10.16 10.31
C SER A 239 16.69 -8.66 10.49
N ARG A 240 17.19 -7.95 9.49
CA ARG A 240 16.83 -6.59 9.17
C ARG A 240 16.20 -6.57 7.78
N ASP A 241 14.95 -6.12 7.74
CA ASP A 241 14.13 -6.04 6.54
C ASP A 241 13.74 -4.59 6.26
N ILE A 242 13.24 -4.32 5.05
CA ILE A 242 12.71 -3.01 4.68
C ILE A 242 11.41 -3.10 3.90
N ARG A 243 10.60 -2.02 3.96
CA ARG A 243 9.57 -1.72 2.97
C ARG A 243 9.89 -0.39 2.30
N ALA A 244 10.26 -0.43 1.02
CA ALA A 244 10.40 0.80 0.24
C ALA A 244 9.02 1.47 0.05
N PRO A 245 8.95 2.81 0.02
CA PRO A 245 7.71 3.52 -0.29
C PRO A 245 7.18 3.10 -1.66
N ASN A 246 5.87 2.89 -1.77
CA ASN A 246 5.25 2.56 -3.05
C ASN A 246 4.91 3.85 -3.84
N LEU A 247 4.37 3.68 -5.05
CA LEU A 247 3.92 4.80 -5.90
C LEU A 247 2.99 5.81 -5.22
N GLY A 248 2.04 5.30 -4.45
CA GLY A 248 1.08 6.13 -3.73
C GLY A 248 1.74 6.90 -2.60
N ASP A 249 2.75 6.31 -1.97
CA ASP A 249 3.53 6.97 -0.93
C ASP A 249 4.35 8.13 -1.50
N LEU A 250 4.96 7.95 -2.68
CA LEU A 250 5.91 8.92 -3.27
C LEU A 250 5.27 9.97 -4.18
N PHE A 251 4.31 9.56 -5.01
CA PHE A 251 3.89 10.35 -6.18
C PHE A 251 2.38 10.56 -6.30
N ASN A 252 1.59 10.20 -5.29
CA ASN A 252 0.15 10.42 -5.33
C ASN A 252 -0.17 11.89 -5.61
N ALA A 253 -0.86 12.15 -6.73
CA ALA A 253 -1.10 13.50 -7.23
C ALA A 253 -2.16 14.29 -6.43
N GLY A 254 -2.66 13.75 -5.32
CA GLY A 254 -3.60 14.42 -4.44
C GLY A 254 -5.02 13.91 -4.60
N ARG A 255 -5.36 12.80 -3.93
CA ARG A 255 -6.76 12.41 -3.74
C ARG A 255 -7.34 13.32 -2.67
N ALA A 256 -8.35 14.12 -3.03
CA ALA A 256 -8.96 15.03 -2.06
C ALA A 256 -10.24 14.46 -1.43
N GLY A 257 -10.33 14.50 -0.11
CA GLY A 257 -11.59 14.36 0.63
C GLY A 257 -12.13 15.74 0.99
N THR A 258 -13.44 15.86 1.16
CA THR A 258 -14.04 17.03 1.83
C THR A 258 -14.57 16.61 3.18
N GLY A 259 -14.45 17.49 4.16
CA GLY A 259 -15.06 17.29 5.46
C GLY A 259 -14.96 18.54 6.32
N GLN A 260 -15.30 18.38 7.59
CA GLN A 260 -15.26 19.46 8.56
C GLN A 260 -13.86 19.64 9.16
N ALA A 261 -13.51 20.88 9.45
CA ALA A 261 -12.36 21.23 10.27
C ALA A 261 -12.82 22.13 11.43
N ILE A 262 -12.25 21.89 12.62
CA ILE A 262 -12.43 22.76 13.79
C ILE A 262 -11.24 23.71 13.82
N ASP A 263 -11.51 25.01 13.80
CA ASP A 263 -10.49 26.05 13.74
C ASP A 263 -10.21 26.65 15.14
N PRO A 264 -9.12 26.25 15.80
CA PRO A 264 -8.80 26.74 17.15
C PRO A 264 -8.42 28.23 17.19
N TRP A 265 -8.00 28.84 16.07
CA TRP A 265 -7.73 30.27 15.99
C TRP A 265 -9.02 31.11 15.92
N GLN A 266 -10.15 30.50 15.61
CA GLN A 266 -11.45 31.16 15.47
C GLN A 266 -12.46 30.64 16.50
N ASN A 267 -12.03 30.45 17.75
CA ASN A 267 -12.87 29.97 18.85
C ASN A 267 -13.57 28.62 18.52
N ASN A 268 -12.82 27.68 17.96
CA ASN A 268 -13.30 26.37 17.53
C ASN A 268 -14.46 26.42 16.52
N LYS A 269 -14.48 27.44 15.65
CA LYS A 269 -15.45 27.52 14.56
C LYS A 269 -15.34 26.28 13.67
N ILE A 270 -16.49 25.68 13.37
CA ILE A 270 -16.60 24.56 12.43
C ILE A 270 -16.67 25.13 11.01
N THR A 271 -15.71 24.74 10.18
CA THR A 271 -15.73 25.04 8.74
C THR A 271 -16.10 23.78 7.97
N ASN A 272 -17.13 23.86 7.12
CA ASN A 272 -17.54 22.78 6.23
C ASN A 272 -16.76 22.83 4.90
N ASP A 273 -16.78 21.72 4.15
CA ASP A 273 -16.19 21.62 2.82
C ASP A 273 -14.67 21.89 2.73
N VAL A 274 -13.94 21.70 3.83
CA VAL A 274 -12.48 21.78 3.83
C VAL A 274 -11.91 20.64 3.00
N VAL A 275 -11.13 21.00 1.97
CA VAL A 275 -10.52 20.05 1.05
C VAL A 275 -9.23 19.52 1.66
N THR A 276 -9.18 18.23 1.99
CA THR A 276 -7.94 17.55 2.38
C THR A 276 -7.39 16.78 1.21
N ALA A 277 -6.22 17.15 0.68
CA ALA A 277 -5.54 16.36 -0.33
C ALA A 277 -4.46 15.49 0.29
N VAL A 278 -4.54 14.17 0.07
CA VAL A 278 -3.44 13.25 0.39
C VAL A 278 -2.50 13.21 -0.81
N VAL A 279 -1.35 13.85 -0.67
CA VAL A 279 -0.31 13.94 -1.70
C VAL A 279 0.86 13.03 -1.35
N GLY A 280 1.58 12.57 -2.38
CA GLY A 280 2.80 11.80 -2.20
C GLY A 280 3.90 12.65 -1.56
N ASN A 281 4.83 11.96 -0.88
CA ASN A 281 6.03 12.55 -0.32
C ASN A 281 7.27 11.95 -1.03
N PRO A 282 7.89 12.67 -1.98
CA PRO A 282 9.10 12.21 -2.66
C PRO A 282 10.30 12.01 -1.73
N ASN A 283 10.26 12.57 -0.52
CA ASN A 283 11.32 12.43 0.48
C ASN A 283 11.07 11.26 1.45
N ALA A 284 10.00 10.48 1.25
CA ALA A 284 9.72 9.31 2.07
C ALA A 284 10.87 8.29 1.97
N LYS A 285 11.27 7.77 3.11
CA LYS A 285 12.34 6.77 3.23
C LYS A 285 11.74 5.36 3.44
N PRO A 286 12.49 4.30 3.14
CA PRO A 286 12.11 2.94 3.47
C PRO A 286 11.87 2.75 4.97
N GLU A 287 10.80 2.05 5.29
CA GLU A 287 10.50 1.57 6.65
C GLU A 287 11.47 0.43 6.96
N ARG A 288 12.09 0.40 8.15
CA ARG A 288 13.04 -0.65 8.54
C ARG A 288 12.44 -1.54 9.61
N ALA A 289 12.51 -2.85 9.45
CA ALA A 289 12.09 -3.81 10.46
C ALA A 289 13.29 -4.59 11.00
N ASP A 290 13.42 -4.67 12.31
CA ASP A 290 14.32 -5.62 12.98
C ASP A 290 13.44 -6.76 13.52
N THR A 291 13.67 -8.00 13.07
CA THR A 291 12.83 -9.17 13.39
C THR A 291 13.64 -10.24 14.09
N THR A 292 13.09 -10.80 15.16
CA THR A 292 13.61 -11.98 15.87
C THR A 292 12.54 -13.06 15.87
N GLY A 293 12.91 -14.29 15.48
CA GLY A 293 12.05 -15.46 15.53
C GLY A 293 12.73 -16.61 16.27
N VAL A 294 12.00 -17.28 17.17
CA VAL A 294 12.45 -18.46 17.88
C VAL A 294 11.34 -19.51 17.86
N GLY A 295 11.63 -20.69 17.33
CA GLY A 295 10.62 -21.71 17.08
C GLY A 295 11.04 -23.10 17.49
N ILE A 296 10.06 -23.94 17.77
CA ILE A 296 10.21 -25.38 17.91
C ILE A 296 9.16 -26.07 17.06
N VAL A 297 9.57 -27.13 16.37
CA VAL A 297 8.69 -28.10 15.72
C VAL A 297 8.86 -29.43 16.45
N TYR A 298 7.75 -30.07 16.78
CA TYR A 298 7.68 -31.34 17.46
C TYR A 298 6.91 -32.35 16.61
N SER A 299 7.57 -33.46 16.27
CA SER A 299 7.04 -34.53 15.42
C SER A 299 7.31 -35.89 16.08
N PRO A 300 6.51 -36.31 17.07
CA PRO A 300 6.77 -37.48 17.88
C PRO A 300 6.65 -38.81 17.14
N ASP A 301 7.63 -39.68 17.34
CA ASP A 301 7.62 -41.05 16.79
C ASP A 301 6.46 -41.92 17.30
N PHE A 302 5.98 -41.68 18.54
CA PHE A 302 4.88 -42.45 19.12
C PHE A 302 3.51 -42.07 18.53
N LEU A 303 3.41 -40.96 17.79
CA LEU A 303 2.18 -40.51 17.13
C LEU A 303 2.49 -40.10 15.69
N PRO A 304 2.79 -41.07 14.80
CA PRO A 304 3.14 -40.79 13.42
C PRO A 304 2.07 -39.96 12.70
N GLY A 305 2.50 -38.98 11.91
CA GLY A 305 1.61 -38.06 11.20
C GLY A 305 1.16 -36.86 12.01
N PHE A 306 1.46 -36.79 13.32
CA PHE A 306 1.26 -35.59 14.14
C PHE A 306 2.47 -34.67 14.07
N THR A 307 2.22 -33.38 13.90
CA THR A 307 3.23 -32.32 13.94
C THR A 307 2.67 -31.12 14.69
N ALA A 308 3.44 -30.53 15.59
CA ALA A 308 3.10 -29.26 16.21
C ALA A 308 4.26 -28.28 16.12
N SER A 309 3.97 -26.99 16.00
CA SER A 309 4.97 -25.93 16.10
C SER A 309 4.53 -24.83 17.06
N LEU A 310 5.52 -24.25 17.74
CA LEU A 310 5.35 -23.05 18.55
C LEU A 310 6.47 -22.08 18.16
N ASP A 311 6.08 -20.91 17.68
CA ASP A 311 6.98 -19.90 17.13
C ASP A 311 6.76 -18.57 17.84
N TYR A 312 7.76 -18.10 18.59
CA TYR A 312 7.81 -16.74 19.10
C TYR A 312 8.31 -15.80 18.00
N TYR A 313 7.64 -14.66 17.85
CA TYR A 313 8.08 -13.59 16.97
C TYR A 313 8.17 -12.26 17.72
N ARG A 314 9.12 -11.43 17.31
CA ARG A 314 9.25 -10.03 17.70
C ARG A 314 9.66 -9.20 16.51
N ILE A 315 8.85 -8.20 16.17
CA ILE A 315 9.03 -7.34 15.00
C ILE A 315 9.04 -5.90 15.47
N LYS A 316 10.13 -5.17 15.21
CA LYS A 316 10.25 -3.75 15.48
C LYS A 316 10.40 -2.96 14.19
N ILE A 317 9.35 -2.25 13.79
CA ILE A 317 9.34 -1.36 12.63
C ILE A 317 9.72 0.05 13.07
N LYS A 318 10.68 0.67 12.37
CA LYS A 318 11.17 2.02 12.57
C LYS A 318 10.89 2.86 11.34
N GLY A 319 10.38 4.07 11.56
CA GLY A 319 10.07 5.01 10.48
C GLY A 319 8.94 4.49 9.59
N ALA A 320 7.93 3.83 10.17
CA ALA A 320 6.73 3.43 9.45
C ALA A 320 6.04 4.66 8.85
N LEU A 321 5.62 4.57 7.59
CA LEU A 321 4.96 5.67 6.90
C LEU A 321 3.55 5.85 7.46
N PHE A 322 3.26 7.06 7.89
CA PHE A 322 1.97 7.43 8.44
C PHE A 322 1.50 8.76 7.87
N THR A 323 0.22 8.83 7.54
CA THR A 323 -0.42 10.05 7.05
C THR A 323 -1.19 10.67 8.20
N ILE A 324 -0.79 11.87 8.63
CA ILE A 324 -1.40 12.57 9.76
C ILE A 324 -2.79 13.08 9.34
N ALA A 325 -3.78 12.91 10.21
CA ALA A 325 -5.14 13.34 9.93
C ALA A 325 -5.23 14.88 9.92
N ARG A 326 -6.19 15.41 9.14
CA ARG A 326 -6.40 16.86 8.99
C ARG A 326 -6.47 17.59 10.34
N GLN A 327 -7.29 17.09 11.27
CA GLN A 327 -7.51 17.78 12.55
C GLN A 327 -6.24 17.79 13.40
N ASP A 328 -5.52 16.67 13.46
CA ASP A 328 -4.25 16.59 14.19
C ASP A 328 -3.19 17.57 13.64
N MET A 329 -3.16 17.79 12.32
CA MET A 329 -2.27 18.80 11.71
C MET A 329 -2.67 20.22 12.12
N ILE A 330 -3.97 20.52 12.18
CA ILE A 330 -4.51 21.82 12.59
C ILE A 330 -4.16 22.07 14.05
N ASP A 331 -4.48 21.11 14.93
CA ASP A 331 -4.25 21.21 16.37
C ASP A 331 -2.76 21.26 16.69
N GLY A 332 -1.94 20.48 15.98
CA GLY A 332 -0.48 20.51 16.11
C GLY A 332 0.12 21.85 15.66
N CYS A 333 -0.35 22.43 14.56
CA CYS A 333 0.07 23.78 14.16
C CYS A 333 -0.33 24.82 15.20
N PHE A 334 -1.52 24.71 15.81
CA PHE A 334 -1.97 25.58 16.90
C PHE A 334 -1.11 25.43 18.15
N ALA A 335 -0.69 24.20 18.47
CA ALA A 335 0.22 23.88 19.57
C ALA A 335 1.68 24.29 19.31
N GLY A 336 2.00 24.83 18.13
CA GLY A 336 3.33 25.38 17.81
C GLY A 336 4.19 24.53 16.87
N ALA A 337 3.68 23.40 16.36
CA ALA A 337 4.39 22.59 15.35
C ALA A 337 4.32 23.28 13.96
N THR A 338 5.27 24.18 13.71
CA THR A 338 5.31 25.02 12.49
C THR A 338 5.36 24.21 11.20
N ALA A 339 5.89 22.98 11.23
CA ALA A 339 5.92 22.06 10.09
C ALA A 339 4.51 21.76 9.55
N TYR A 340 3.49 21.69 10.40
CA TYR A 340 2.11 21.44 9.96
C TYR A 340 1.43 22.68 9.41
N CYS A 341 1.87 23.88 9.82
CA CYS A 341 1.26 25.13 9.39
C CYS A 341 1.40 25.38 7.89
N ALA A 342 2.51 24.96 7.27
CA ALA A 342 2.73 25.11 5.83
C ALA A 342 1.73 24.31 4.98
N SER A 343 1.11 23.28 5.55
CA SER A 343 0.12 22.43 4.89
C SER A 343 -1.30 22.98 4.93
N ILE A 344 -1.56 24.06 5.67
CA ILE A 344 -2.90 24.63 5.88
C ILE A 344 -3.05 25.88 5.03
N SER A 345 -4.12 25.96 4.24
CA SER A 345 -4.50 27.17 3.50
C SER A 345 -5.88 27.66 3.92
N ARG A 346 -6.07 28.97 3.86
CA ARG A 346 -7.29 29.68 4.23
C ARG A 346 -7.90 30.45 3.04
N LEU A 347 -9.22 30.65 3.07
CA LEU A 347 -9.93 31.52 2.12
C LEU A 347 -9.32 32.93 2.15
N GLY A 348 -8.98 33.47 0.98
CA GLY A 348 -8.27 34.74 0.87
C GLY A 348 -6.76 34.61 0.64
N GLY A 349 -6.22 33.39 0.56
CA GLY A 349 -4.86 33.13 0.07
C GLY A 349 -3.78 33.02 1.14
N GLY A 350 -4.16 32.98 2.42
CA GLY A 350 -3.22 32.78 3.54
C GLY A 350 -2.74 31.33 3.65
N ILE A 351 -1.44 31.12 3.86
CA ILE A 351 -0.85 29.85 4.29
C ILE A 351 -0.56 29.95 5.80
N GLY A 352 -0.96 28.95 6.57
CA GLY A 352 -0.72 28.89 8.00
C GLY A 352 -1.95 29.06 8.88
N GLY A 353 -1.75 28.82 10.18
CA GLY A 353 -2.81 28.74 11.18
C GLY A 353 -3.42 30.08 11.57
N ASN A 354 -2.61 31.11 11.85
CA ASN A 354 -3.11 32.41 12.34
C ASN A 354 -3.21 33.47 11.23
N VAL A 355 -3.95 33.17 10.16
CA VAL A 355 -4.20 34.10 9.05
C VAL A 355 -5.71 34.34 8.91
N THR A 356 -6.12 35.52 8.46
CA THR A 356 -7.53 35.85 8.26
C THR A 356 -8.20 34.93 7.23
N GLY A 357 -9.46 34.53 7.48
CA GLY A 357 -10.27 33.69 6.59
C GLY A 357 -10.41 32.25 7.06
N ASP A 358 -11.46 31.55 6.63
CA ASP A 358 -11.75 30.17 7.06
C ASP A 358 -10.78 29.17 6.39
N ILE A 359 -10.43 28.08 7.07
CA ILE A 359 -9.60 27.01 6.50
C ILE A 359 -10.35 26.39 5.30
N ASN A 360 -9.74 26.38 4.12
CA ASN A 360 -10.35 25.79 2.92
C ASN A 360 -9.60 24.58 2.37
N TYR A 361 -8.33 24.41 2.75
CA TYR A 361 -7.49 23.36 2.21
C TYR A 361 -6.43 22.88 3.21
N VAL A 362 -6.21 21.56 3.27
CA VAL A 362 -5.12 20.95 4.04
C VAL A 362 -4.43 19.88 3.20
N ALA A 363 -3.11 20.00 3.00
CA ALA A 363 -2.30 18.97 2.34
C ALA A 363 -1.70 18.01 3.38
N SER A 364 -2.08 16.73 3.30
CA SER A 364 -1.45 15.68 4.12
C SER A 364 -0.58 14.79 3.23
N SER A 365 0.53 14.30 3.78
CA SER A 365 1.45 13.41 3.06
C SER A 365 2.01 12.37 4.03
N PRO A 366 2.37 11.17 3.55
CA PRO A 366 2.97 10.15 4.39
C PRO A 366 4.36 10.57 4.86
N GLN A 367 4.61 10.42 6.16
CA GLN A 367 5.87 10.74 6.81
C GLN A 367 6.39 9.52 7.57
N ASN A 368 7.72 9.35 7.65
CA ASN A 368 8.37 8.30 8.46
C ASN A 368 8.29 8.65 9.96
N ALA A 369 7.08 8.66 10.52
CA ALA A 369 6.78 9.26 11.81
C ALA A 369 6.41 8.24 12.90
N LEU A 370 6.28 6.95 12.58
CA LEU A 370 5.89 5.94 13.55
C LEU A 370 6.98 4.91 13.81
N SER A 371 7.04 4.43 15.05
CA SER A 371 7.71 3.19 15.44
C SER A 371 6.64 2.22 15.93
N GLN A 372 6.72 0.97 15.49
CA GLN A 372 5.81 -0.10 15.90
C GLN A 372 6.60 -1.28 16.46
N LEU A 373 6.15 -1.83 17.57
CA LEU A 373 6.71 -3.04 18.17
C LEU A 373 5.59 -4.04 18.38
N THR A 374 5.76 -5.22 17.81
CA THR A 374 4.82 -6.33 18.00
C THR A 374 5.60 -7.57 18.41
N ASP A 375 5.13 -8.25 19.45
CA ASP A 375 5.64 -9.57 19.82
C ASP A 375 4.52 -10.48 20.31
N GLY A 376 4.71 -11.78 20.09
CA GLY A 376 3.69 -12.79 20.32
C GLY A 376 4.18 -14.19 20.00
N ILE A 377 3.24 -15.13 20.02
CA ILE A 377 3.46 -16.53 19.66
C ILE A 377 2.45 -16.97 18.60
N ASP A 378 2.92 -17.82 17.71
CA ASP A 378 2.14 -18.58 16.75
C ASP A 378 2.21 -20.06 17.13
N PHE A 379 1.07 -20.72 17.13
CA PHE A 379 0.94 -22.15 17.38
C PHE A 379 0.22 -22.81 16.21
N GLU A 380 0.81 -23.87 15.68
CA GLU A 380 0.23 -24.71 14.64
C GLU A 380 0.26 -26.17 15.10
N PHE A 381 -0.79 -26.92 14.78
CA PHE A 381 -0.72 -28.38 14.81
C PHE A 381 -1.38 -28.96 13.57
N GLY A 382 -0.85 -30.09 13.13
CA GLY A 382 -1.36 -30.92 12.07
C GLY A 382 -1.40 -32.36 12.52
N TYR A 383 -2.41 -33.11 12.09
CA TYR A 383 -2.43 -34.56 12.25
C TYR A 383 -3.01 -35.21 11.02
N ASN A 384 -2.20 -36.02 10.35
CA ASN A 384 -2.62 -36.89 9.26
C ASN A 384 -2.86 -38.29 9.80
N PHE A 385 -4.13 -38.70 9.80
CA PHE A 385 -4.58 -39.93 10.40
C PHE A 385 -5.16 -40.86 9.32
N PRO A 386 -4.49 -41.98 9.00
CA PRO A 386 -5.05 -43.01 8.13
C PRO A 386 -6.31 -43.61 8.78
N LEU A 387 -7.44 -43.57 8.06
CA LEU A 387 -8.73 -44.00 8.61
C LEU A 387 -8.82 -45.53 8.77
N ASP A 388 -7.97 -46.28 8.07
CA ASP A 388 -7.87 -47.74 8.16
C ASP A 388 -7.41 -48.20 9.55
N MET A 389 -6.76 -47.33 10.31
CA MET A 389 -6.43 -47.54 11.73
C MET A 389 -7.67 -47.59 12.64
N LEU A 390 -8.85 -47.11 12.21
CA LEU A 390 -10.11 -47.22 12.96
C LEU A 390 -10.85 -48.54 12.71
N GLY A 391 -10.41 -49.34 11.74
CA GLY A 391 -10.94 -50.67 11.46
C GLY A 391 -11.10 -50.96 9.97
N ASP A 392 -11.17 -52.25 9.65
CA ASP A 392 -11.35 -52.74 8.28
C ASP A 392 -12.61 -52.13 7.63
N GLY A 393 -12.42 -51.47 6.48
CA GLY A 393 -13.49 -50.85 5.69
C GLY A 393 -13.48 -49.31 5.69
N TRP A 394 -12.70 -48.68 6.57
CA TRP A 394 -12.47 -47.25 6.55
C TRP A 394 -11.29 -46.91 5.63
N ALA A 395 -11.57 -46.64 4.35
CA ALA A 395 -10.56 -46.19 3.40
C ALA A 395 -10.45 -44.66 3.42
N GLY A 396 -9.23 -44.14 3.38
CA GLY A 396 -8.94 -42.71 3.25
C GLY A 396 -8.06 -42.16 4.36
N GLU A 397 -7.85 -40.85 4.33
CA GLU A 397 -7.02 -40.10 5.28
C GLU A 397 -7.85 -38.95 5.85
N LEU A 398 -7.79 -38.77 7.16
CA LEU A 398 -8.32 -37.59 7.84
C LEU A 398 -7.16 -36.67 8.21
N SER A 399 -7.13 -35.49 7.62
CA SER A 399 -6.19 -34.43 7.99
C SER A 399 -6.87 -33.40 8.89
N LEU A 400 -6.33 -33.22 10.09
CA LEU A 400 -6.72 -32.17 11.00
C LEU A 400 -5.64 -31.10 11.03
N ARG A 401 -6.05 -29.82 11.04
CA ARG A 401 -5.14 -28.69 11.16
C ARG A 401 -5.74 -27.63 12.07
N GLY A 402 -4.93 -27.10 12.98
CA GLY A 402 -5.29 -25.97 13.82
C GLY A 402 -4.18 -24.93 13.83
N LEU A 403 -4.59 -23.66 13.83
CA LEU A 403 -3.71 -22.48 13.83
C LEU A 403 -4.22 -21.50 14.88
N ALA A 404 -3.32 -20.97 15.70
CA ALA A 404 -3.63 -19.93 16.68
C ALA A 404 -2.49 -18.92 16.78
N ASN A 405 -2.83 -17.65 16.99
CA ASN A 405 -1.89 -16.56 17.21
C ASN A 405 -2.27 -15.86 18.51
N TYR A 406 -1.28 -15.47 19.31
CA TYR A 406 -1.49 -14.67 20.50
C TYR A 406 -0.43 -13.56 20.58
N VAL A 407 -0.90 -12.32 20.49
CA VAL A 407 -0.06 -11.11 20.54
C VAL A 407 0.09 -10.68 21.99
N PHE A 408 1.32 -10.65 22.51
CA PHE A 408 1.61 -10.14 23.86
C PHE A 408 1.63 -8.61 23.90
N ARG A 409 2.18 -8.00 22.85
CA ARG A 409 2.43 -6.56 22.78
C ARG A 409 2.16 -6.04 21.38
N LEU A 410 1.50 -4.89 21.31
CA LEU A 410 1.33 -4.10 20.10
C LEU A 410 1.44 -2.62 20.47
N ASP A 411 2.68 -2.12 20.43
CA ASP A 411 2.98 -0.73 20.79
C ASP A 411 3.19 0.09 19.52
N THR A 412 2.53 1.25 19.44
CA THR A 412 2.80 2.27 18.41
C THR A 412 3.23 3.56 19.11
N THR A 413 4.38 4.10 18.73
CA THR A 413 4.90 5.36 19.27
C THR A 413 5.18 6.35 18.15
N ASN A 414 4.81 7.61 18.40
CA ASN A 414 5.17 8.71 17.52
C ASN A 414 6.65 9.00 17.68
N VAL A 415 7.38 8.94 16.57
CA VAL A 415 8.74 9.47 16.47
C VAL A 415 8.54 10.95 16.13
N ASN A 416 8.79 11.84 17.09
CA ASN A 416 8.66 13.27 16.85
C ASN A 416 9.48 13.63 15.59
N PRO A 417 8.87 14.20 14.55
CA PRO A 417 9.64 14.63 13.39
C PRO A 417 10.59 15.73 13.87
N ALA A 418 11.88 15.41 13.92
CA ALA A 418 12.93 16.37 14.20
C ALA A 418 12.99 17.44 13.10
#